data_AF-A0A2B7XYZ0-F1
#
_entry.id   AF-A0A2B7XYZ0-F1
#
_cell.length_a   1.000
_cell.length_b   1.000
_cell.length_c   1.000
_cell.angle_alpha   90.00
_cell.angle_beta   90.00
_cell.angle_gamma   90.00
#
_symmetry.space_group_name_H-M   'P 1'
#
loop_
_entity.id
_entity.type
_entity.pdbx_description
1 polymer ?
#
loop_
_entity_poly.entity_id
_entity_poly.type
_entity_poly.pdbx_seq_one_letter_code
_entity_poly.pdbx_strand_id
1 'polypeptide(L)'
;MSGMDSPHPPVRHLTPPLSAESSSREDHQGNNGVDDESRLPGFSLLDLPSDLHIQLMLSCLDYRDLEMLRSTNTYFRNLLSGTEIRRIKTEYIKILVTKEKEEVANSPIRDCREHELEFEHEDEDEDTGQYLNCYSCLRCLPFTEFSSTQSSKRRRKGHTDAAKRFCKDCGMKGNRWELGTLLSFPTGRVVYCRQCRQLIRCPNPEWAKLLGMCRSCRLRSEAGGWKHNGISYGDGADHVSYRAKEALDRASDIGRLREARERKLDWLNWTGSCQLSPE
;
A
#
# COMPACT_ATOMS: atom_id res chain seq x y z
N MET A 1 -35.46 -43.25 -9.21
CA MET A 1 -36.05 -42.02 -8.61
C MET A 1 -35.35 -40.85 -9.26
N SER A 2 -36.09 -40.15 -10.12
CA SER A 2 -35.62 -39.07 -10.98
C SER A 2 -35.56 -37.78 -10.16
N GLY A 3 -34.37 -37.19 -10.03
CA GLY A 3 -34.12 -35.94 -9.29
C GLY A 3 -33.96 -34.77 -10.25
N MET A 4 -34.82 -33.78 -10.11
CA MET A 4 -35.08 -32.67 -11.03
C MET A 4 -33.93 -31.67 -11.16
N ASP A 5 -33.58 -31.35 -12.41
CA ASP A 5 -32.81 -30.15 -12.78
C ASP A 5 -33.65 -28.89 -12.54
N SER A 6 -33.11 -27.94 -11.77
CA SER A 6 -33.70 -26.61 -11.59
C SER A 6 -33.05 -25.60 -12.55
N PRO A 7 -33.81 -24.85 -13.35
CA PRO A 7 -33.25 -23.88 -14.28
C PRO A 7 -32.84 -22.59 -13.57
N HIS A 8 -31.61 -22.15 -13.79
CA HIS A 8 -31.13 -20.84 -13.37
C HIS A 8 -31.80 -19.72 -14.19
N PRO A 9 -32.17 -18.58 -13.58
CA PRO A 9 -32.70 -17.44 -14.30
C PRO A 9 -31.60 -16.70 -15.11
N PRO A 10 -31.96 -16.05 -16.23
CA PRO A 10 -31.00 -15.36 -17.09
C PRO A 10 -30.47 -14.07 -16.43
N VAL A 11 -29.15 -13.91 -16.48
CA VAL A 11 -28.42 -12.71 -16.05
C VAL A 11 -28.74 -11.55 -17.00
N ARG A 12 -29.42 -10.51 -16.49
CA ARG A 12 -29.66 -9.27 -17.23
C ARG A 12 -28.36 -8.47 -17.31
N HIS A 13 -27.80 -8.36 -18.51
CA HIS A 13 -26.74 -7.41 -18.82
C HIS A 13 -27.31 -5.99 -18.79
N LEU A 14 -26.89 -5.20 -17.80
CA LEU A 14 -27.12 -3.76 -17.78
C LEU A 14 -26.10 -3.08 -18.69
N THR A 15 -26.55 -2.64 -19.86
CA THR A 15 -25.86 -1.66 -20.70
C THR A 15 -25.83 -0.29 -20.02
N PRO A 16 -24.68 0.41 -19.97
CA PRO A 16 -24.64 1.79 -19.52
C PRO A 16 -25.21 2.73 -20.60
N PRO A 17 -25.98 3.77 -20.24
CA PRO A 17 -26.44 4.76 -21.20
C PRO A 17 -25.28 5.66 -21.66
N LEU A 18 -25.10 5.71 -22.97
CA LEU A 18 -24.40 6.77 -23.70
C LEU A 18 -25.37 7.93 -23.96
N SER A 19 -24.83 9.14 -24.01
CA SER A 19 -25.39 10.45 -24.45
C SER A 19 -25.61 11.41 -23.28
N ALA A 20 -24.79 12.45 -23.09
CA ALA A 20 -24.61 13.68 -23.88
C ALA A 20 -25.65 14.74 -23.54
N GLU A 21 -25.25 15.78 -22.80
CA GLU A 21 -25.83 17.13 -22.91
C GLU A 21 -24.76 18.20 -22.65
N SER A 22 -24.26 18.75 -23.74
CA SER A 22 -23.59 20.04 -23.83
C SER A 22 -24.61 21.15 -23.58
N SER A 23 -24.60 21.72 -22.37
CA SER A 23 -25.39 22.90 -22.02
C SER A 23 -24.65 24.16 -22.43
N SER A 24 -25.22 24.83 -23.43
CA SER A 24 -24.86 26.13 -23.95
C SER A 24 -25.56 27.26 -23.21
N ARG A 25 -24.82 28.38 -23.04
CA ARG A 25 -25.29 29.77 -22.91
C ARG A 25 -26.16 30.13 -21.70
N GLU A 26 -25.56 30.89 -20.79
CA GLU A 26 -26.19 32.13 -20.29
C GLU A 26 -25.12 33.24 -20.18
N ASP A 27 -25.19 34.19 -21.11
CA ASP A 27 -24.50 35.48 -21.03
C ASP A 27 -25.15 36.31 -19.92
N HIS A 28 -24.45 36.51 -18.80
CA HIS A 28 -24.82 37.50 -17.80
C HIS A 28 -23.86 38.70 -17.89
N GLN A 29 -24.19 39.62 -18.79
CA GLN A 29 -23.68 40.99 -18.75
C GLN A 29 -24.39 41.75 -17.63
N GLY A 30 -23.87 41.64 -16.41
CA GLY A 30 -24.27 42.42 -15.24
C GLY A 30 -23.16 43.38 -14.84
N ASN A 31 -23.02 44.46 -15.59
CA ASN A 31 -22.10 45.56 -15.34
C ASN A 31 -22.67 46.47 -14.22
N ASN A 32 -22.36 46.16 -12.96
CA ASN A 32 -22.57 47.09 -11.85
C ASN A 32 -21.21 47.60 -11.40
N GLY A 33 -20.80 48.71 -12.01
CA GLY A 33 -19.76 49.58 -11.50
C GLY A 33 -20.19 50.13 -10.16
N VAL A 34 -19.75 49.46 -9.10
CA VAL A 34 -19.64 50.04 -7.77
C VAL A 34 -18.14 50.14 -7.55
N ASP A 35 -17.62 51.36 -7.67
CA ASP A 35 -16.24 51.73 -7.35
C ASP A 35 -16.02 51.50 -5.85
N ASP A 36 -15.77 50.24 -5.48
CA ASP A 36 -15.44 49.83 -4.12
C ASP A 36 -13.96 50.12 -3.87
N GLU A 37 -13.70 51.40 -3.55
CA GLU A 37 -12.41 51.99 -3.21
C GLU A 37 -11.83 51.49 -1.87
N SER A 38 -12.32 50.35 -1.36
CA SER A 38 -11.90 49.75 -0.08
C SER A 38 -11.21 48.38 -0.22
N ARG A 39 -10.88 47.95 -1.45
CA ARG A 39 -10.03 46.76 -1.67
C ARG A 39 -8.59 47.07 -1.25
N LEU A 40 -8.28 46.78 0.01
CA LEU A 40 -6.91 46.64 0.47
C LEU A 40 -6.13 45.76 -0.52
N PRO A 41 -4.89 46.12 -0.87
CA PRO A 41 -4.08 45.32 -1.77
C PRO A 41 -4.03 43.89 -1.22
N GLY A 42 -4.57 42.95 -1.99
CA GLY A 42 -4.64 41.56 -1.60
C GLY A 42 -3.21 41.02 -1.52
N PHE A 43 -2.70 40.86 -0.30
CA PHE A 43 -1.42 40.18 -0.09
C PHE A 43 -1.60 38.70 -0.45
N SER A 44 -0.90 38.26 -1.49
CA SER A 44 -0.83 36.85 -1.83
C SER A 44 0.15 36.16 -0.89
N LEU A 45 -0.10 34.87 -0.61
CA LEU A 45 0.88 34.03 0.10
C LEU A 45 2.24 34.11 -0.60
N LEU A 46 2.25 34.10 -1.95
CA LEU A 46 3.47 34.12 -2.76
C LEU A 46 4.27 35.42 -2.65
N ASP A 47 3.68 36.50 -2.11
CA ASP A 47 4.36 37.78 -1.94
C ASP A 47 5.25 37.80 -0.68
N LEU A 48 5.17 36.76 0.17
CA LEU A 48 6.04 36.65 1.33
C LEU A 48 7.49 36.29 0.92
N PRO A 49 8.49 36.81 1.65
CA PRO A 49 9.88 36.35 1.51
C PRO A 49 10.00 34.83 1.71
N SER A 50 10.95 34.20 1.00
CA SER A 50 11.19 32.76 1.05
C SER A 50 11.45 32.22 2.46
N ASP A 51 12.11 33.02 3.30
CA ASP A 51 12.44 32.62 4.67
C ASP A 51 11.18 32.47 5.53
N LEU A 52 10.17 33.32 5.30
CA LEU A 52 8.87 33.19 5.96
C LEU A 52 8.10 31.97 5.43
N HIS A 53 8.19 31.67 4.13
CA HIS A 53 7.61 30.43 3.61
C HIS A 53 8.22 29.19 4.26
N ILE A 54 9.55 29.14 4.38
CA ILE A 54 10.26 28.03 5.02
C ILE A 54 9.82 27.92 6.49
N GLN A 55 9.80 29.04 7.22
CA GLN A 55 9.37 29.04 8.62
C GLN A 55 7.93 28.55 8.78
N LEU A 56 6.99 29.05 7.96
CA LEU A 56 5.59 28.60 7.98
C LEU A 56 5.49 27.10 7.68
N MET A 57 6.23 26.60 6.68
CA MET A 57 6.21 25.19 6.30
C MET A 57 6.83 24.27 7.36
N LEU A 58 7.86 24.72 8.08
CA LEU A 58 8.54 23.92 9.11
C LEU A 58 7.83 23.95 10.46
N SER A 59 7.14 25.05 10.78
CA SER A 59 6.54 25.26 12.11
C SER A 59 5.03 25.03 12.16
N CYS A 60 4.31 25.19 11.04
CA CYS A 60 2.85 25.19 11.04
C CYS A 60 2.22 24.01 10.30
N LEU A 61 2.96 23.31 9.43
CA LEU A 61 2.43 22.23 8.61
C LEU A 61 2.94 20.88 9.09
N ASP A 62 2.05 19.88 9.12
CA ASP A 62 2.47 18.49 9.24
C ASP A 62 3.06 18.00 7.89
N TYR A 63 3.64 16.79 7.88
CA TYR A 63 4.23 16.28 6.64
C TYR A 63 3.20 16.11 5.51
N ARG A 64 1.94 15.76 5.83
CA ARG A 64 0.91 15.51 4.83
C ARG A 64 0.44 16.81 4.19
N ASP A 65 0.21 17.85 4.98
CA ASP A 65 -0.13 19.19 4.52
C ASP A 65 1.02 19.80 3.71
N LEU A 66 2.25 19.58 4.17
CA LEU A 66 3.45 19.93 3.41
C LEU A 66 3.49 19.24 2.04
N GLU A 67 3.18 17.94 1.97
CA GLU A 67 3.17 17.19 0.70
C GLU A 67 2.07 17.69 -0.25
N MET A 68 0.90 18.04 0.29
CA MET A 68 -0.17 18.70 -0.48
C MET A 68 0.28 20.06 -1.00
N LEU A 69 0.87 20.92 -0.16
CA LEU A 69 1.39 22.23 -0.59
C LEU A 69 2.48 22.09 -1.67
N ARG A 70 3.38 21.11 -1.55
CA ARG A 70 4.41 20.83 -2.56
C ARG A 70 3.83 20.35 -3.90
N SER A 71 2.60 19.82 -3.89
CA SER A 71 1.93 19.38 -5.11
C SER A 71 1.23 20.52 -5.88
N THR A 72 1.03 21.69 -5.26
CA THR A 72 0.31 22.81 -5.89
C THR A 72 1.17 23.61 -6.86
N ASN A 73 2.47 23.79 -6.57
CA ASN A 73 3.37 24.61 -7.41
C ASN A 73 4.84 24.12 -7.32
N THR A 74 5.58 24.30 -8.42
CA THR A 74 7.02 24.03 -8.50
C THR A 74 7.87 24.82 -7.51
N TYR A 75 7.45 26.03 -7.11
CA TYR A 75 8.11 26.84 -6.08
C TYR A 75 8.20 26.09 -4.75
N PHE A 76 7.06 25.74 -4.14
CA PHE A 76 7.01 25.01 -2.86
C PHE A 76 7.65 23.62 -2.95
N ARG A 77 7.58 22.98 -4.13
CA ARG A 77 8.26 21.69 -4.37
C ARG A 77 9.78 21.80 -4.25
N ASN A 78 10.37 22.93 -4.64
CA ASN A 78 11.81 23.14 -4.66
C ASN A 78 12.33 23.95 -3.46
N LEU A 79 11.42 24.55 -2.67
CA LEU A 79 11.78 25.44 -1.57
C LEU A 79 12.52 24.71 -0.42
N LEU A 80 12.09 23.49 -0.07
CA LEU A 80 12.77 22.67 0.93
C LEU A 80 13.70 21.65 0.28
N SER A 81 14.86 21.44 0.89
CA SER A 81 15.83 20.43 0.47
C SER A 81 15.31 19.01 0.70
N GLY A 82 15.84 18.05 -0.06
CA GLY A 82 15.53 16.62 0.12
C GLY A 82 15.81 16.11 1.54
N THR A 83 16.84 16.65 2.19
CA THR A 83 17.22 16.33 3.57
C THR A 83 16.19 16.82 4.59
N GLU A 84 15.68 18.03 4.44
CA GLU A 84 14.66 18.59 5.33
C GLU A 84 13.35 17.82 5.21
N ILE A 85 12.92 17.51 3.98
CA ILE A 85 11.71 16.72 3.73
C ILE A 85 11.82 15.35 4.41
N ARG A 86 12.97 14.67 4.28
CA ARG A 86 13.20 13.39 4.96
C ARG A 86 13.13 13.52 6.47
N ARG A 87 13.75 14.56 7.05
CA ARG A 87 13.69 14.84 8.49
C ARG A 87 12.26 15.04 8.97
N ILE A 88 11.49 15.91 8.31
CA ILE A 88 10.08 16.19 8.66
C ILE A 88 9.25 14.91 8.55
N LYS A 89 9.44 14.11 7.49
CA LYS A 89 8.78 12.82 7.33
C LYS A 89 9.07 11.86 8.49
N THR A 90 10.33 11.77 8.89
CA THR A 90 10.74 10.90 10.00
C THR A 90 10.11 11.32 11.31
N GLU A 91 10.10 12.62 11.62
CA GLU A 91 9.44 13.14 12.83
C GLU A 91 7.92 12.88 12.79
N TYR A 92 7.27 13.10 11.64
CA TYR A 92 5.85 12.80 11.48
C TYR A 92 5.54 11.31 11.70
N ILE A 93 6.37 10.40 11.18
CA ILE A 93 6.23 8.96 11.43
C ILE A 93 6.36 8.64 12.93
N LYS A 94 7.31 9.27 13.64
CA LYS A 94 7.45 9.08 15.10
C LYS A 94 6.19 9.51 15.83
N ILE A 95 5.64 10.68 15.51
CA ILE A 95 4.37 11.18 16.08
C ILE A 95 3.24 10.16 15.87
N LEU A 96 3.08 9.64 14.64
CA LEU A 96 2.07 8.64 14.33
C LEU A 96 2.25 7.35 15.13
N VAL A 97 3.48 6.87 15.29
CA VAL A 97 3.77 5.65 16.08
C VAL A 97 3.49 5.88 17.56
N THR A 98 3.85 7.04 18.11
CA THR A 98 3.57 7.39 19.51
C THR A 98 2.06 7.46 19.75
N LYS A 99 1.32 8.18 18.91
CA LYS A 99 -0.14 8.25 18.98
C LYS A 99 -0.77 6.85 18.91
N GLU A 100 -0.26 6.01 18.03
CA GLU A 100 -0.73 4.63 17.91
C GLU A 100 -0.49 3.80 19.18
N LYS A 101 0.62 4.01 19.88
CA LYS A 101 0.90 3.38 21.18
C LYS A 101 -0.04 3.90 22.27
N GLU A 102 -0.27 5.21 22.31
CA GLU A 102 -1.21 5.84 23.24
C GLU A 102 -2.64 5.32 23.02
N GLU A 103 -3.08 5.18 21.77
CA GLU A 103 -4.38 4.59 21.43
C GLU A 103 -4.51 3.13 21.92
N VAL A 104 -3.42 2.36 21.93
CA VAL A 104 -3.43 0.99 22.48
C VAL A 104 -3.43 1.00 24.00
N ALA A 105 -2.68 1.90 24.63
CA ALA A 105 -2.63 2.04 26.09
C ALA A 105 -3.95 2.58 26.67
N ASN A 106 -4.62 3.49 25.95
CA ASN A 106 -5.89 4.10 26.32
C ASN A 106 -7.10 3.31 25.82
N SER A 107 -6.91 2.33 24.93
CA SER A 107 -7.98 1.41 24.59
C SER A 107 -8.41 0.77 25.89
N PRO A 108 -9.67 0.93 26.35
CA PRO A 108 -10.15 0.19 27.49
C PRO A 108 -9.92 -1.26 27.12
N ILE A 109 -8.94 -1.87 27.78
CA ILE A 109 -8.71 -3.30 27.64
C ILE A 109 -10.07 -3.88 28.00
N ARG A 110 -10.72 -4.48 27.01
CA ARG A 110 -11.81 -5.42 27.21
C ARG A 110 -11.22 -6.40 28.24
N ASP A 111 -11.56 -6.19 29.51
CA ASP A 111 -11.20 -7.01 30.67
C ASP A 111 -11.92 -8.37 30.57
N CYS A 112 -11.90 -8.99 29.38
CA CYS A 112 -12.50 -10.28 29.08
C CYS A 112 -11.48 -11.39 29.30
N ARG A 113 -10.64 -11.26 30.33
CA ARG A 113 -9.65 -12.29 30.70
C ARG A 113 -10.14 -13.24 31.78
N GLU A 114 -11.41 -13.18 32.19
CA GLU A 114 -11.97 -14.04 33.26
C GLU A 114 -13.15 -14.94 32.86
N HIS A 115 -13.52 -15.05 31.58
CA HIS A 115 -14.41 -16.14 31.16
C HIS A 115 -13.61 -17.23 30.45
N GLU A 116 -12.79 -17.90 31.25
CA GLU A 116 -12.02 -19.12 30.97
C GLU A 116 -12.96 -20.35 30.92
N LEU A 117 -14.13 -20.23 30.27
CA LEU A 117 -15.03 -21.37 30.04
C LEU A 117 -14.98 -21.76 28.57
N GLU A 118 -14.21 -22.82 28.34
CA GLU A 118 -14.23 -23.78 27.23
C GLU A 118 -15.52 -23.71 26.38
N PHE A 119 -15.53 -22.84 25.38
CA PHE A 119 -16.46 -22.97 24.27
C PHE A 119 -15.61 -23.04 23.00
N GLU A 120 -15.61 -24.21 22.38
CA GLU A 120 -15.10 -24.46 21.04
C GLU A 120 -15.99 -23.71 20.03
N HIS A 121 -15.94 -22.38 20.03
CA HIS A 121 -16.57 -21.57 18.99
C HIS A 121 -15.54 -21.32 17.90
N GLU A 122 -15.81 -21.89 16.74
CA GLU A 122 -15.10 -21.64 15.48
C GLU A 122 -14.97 -20.13 15.23
N ASP A 123 -13.80 -19.60 15.57
CA ASP A 123 -13.01 -18.51 14.96
C ASP A 123 -13.67 -17.56 13.94
N GLU A 124 -14.91 -17.11 14.15
CA GLU A 124 -15.41 -15.86 13.56
C GLU A 124 -14.87 -14.70 14.39
N ASP A 125 -13.54 -14.51 14.29
CA ASP A 125 -12.88 -13.26 14.66
C ASP A 125 -13.58 -12.13 13.89
N GLU A 126 -14.55 -11.50 14.54
CA GLU A 126 -15.27 -10.33 14.06
C GLU A 126 -14.22 -9.23 13.81
N ASP A 127 -13.73 -9.18 12.55
CA ASP A 127 -12.76 -8.25 11.97
C ASP A 127 -13.38 -6.84 11.95
N THR A 128 -13.58 -6.32 13.16
CA THR A 128 -14.34 -5.11 13.52
C THR A 128 -13.55 -3.88 13.10
N GLY A 129 -13.52 -3.61 11.80
CA GLY A 129 -13.19 -2.31 11.23
C GLY A 129 -11.84 -1.73 11.67
N GLN A 130 -10.84 -2.56 11.98
CA GLN A 130 -9.55 -2.05 12.42
C GLN A 130 -8.85 -1.33 11.26
N TYR A 131 -8.44 -0.09 11.51
CA TYR A 131 -7.60 0.67 10.58
C TYR A 131 -6.16 0.68 11.07
N LEU A 132 -5.21 0.58 10.14
CA LEU A 132 -3.77 0.62 10.41
C LEU A 132 -3.11 1.72 9.58
N ASN A 133 -2.07 2.33 10.15
CA ASN A 133 -1.21 3.25 9.44
C ASN A 133 -0.23 2.51 8.52
N CYS A 134 -0.18 2.93 7.25
CA CYS A 134 0.88 2.58 6.31
C CYS A 134 1.98 3.64 6.38
N TYR A 135 3.14 3.31 6.94
CA TYR A 135 4.23 4.30 7.13
C TYR A 135 5.02 4.62 5.85
N SER A 136 4.69 3.98 4.73
CA SER A 136 5.26 4.33 3.42
C SER A 136 4.51 5.47 2.74
N CYS A 137 3.17 5.43 2.74
CA CYS A 137 2.31 6.47 2.13
C CYS A 137 1.54 7.31 3.14
N LEU A 138 1.73 7.06 4.43
CA LEU A 138 1.17 7.80 5.56
C LEU A 138 -0.37 7.86 5.57
N ARG A 139 -1.02 6.90 4.91
CA ARG A 139 -2.46 6.72 4.94
C ARG A 139 -2.86 5.75 6.04
N CYS A 140 -3.95 6.06 6.72
CA CYS A 140 -4.68 5.13 7.57
C CYS A 140 -5.63 4.34 6.67
N LEU A 141 -5.51 3.01 6.65
CA LEU A 141 -6.20 2.12 5.71
C LEU A 141 -6.82 0.93 6.46
N PRO A 142 -7.88 0.29 5.92
CA PRO A 142 -8.45 -0.91 6.52
C PRO A 142 -7.40 -2.03 6.69
N PHE A 143 -7.56 -2.85 7.72
CA PHE A 143 -6.69 -4.00 8.03
C PHE A 143 -6.51 -4.96 6.84
N THR A 144 -7.55 -5.12 6.02
CA THR A 144 -7.56 -5.93 4.79
C THR A 144 -6.57 -5.46 3.72
N GLU A 145 -6.08 -4.22 3.80
CA GLU A 145 -5.05 -3.65 2.91
C GLU A 145 -3.62 -4.03 3.29
N PHE A 146 -3.43 -4.77 4.39
CA PHE A 146 -2.13 -5.19 4.90
C PHE A 146 -2.03 -6.71 4.82
N SER A 147 -0.85 -7.23 4.43
CA SER A 147 -0.61 -8.67 4.54
C SER A 147 -0.57 -9.07 6.01
N SER A 148 -0.94 -10.31 6.33
CA SER A 148 -0.94 -10.82 7.72
C SER A 148 0.43 -10.66 8.39
N THR A 149 1.53 -10.71 7.63
CA THR A 149 2.89 -10.43 8.14
C THR A 149 3.13 -8.95 8.50
N GLN A 150 2.43 -8.03 7.84
CA GLN A 150 2.46 -6.60 8.17
C GLN A 150 1.52 -6.25 9.33
N SER A 151 0.56 -7.11 9.66
CA SER A 151 -0.45 -6.82 10.67
C SER A 151 -0.41 -7.76 11.89
N SER A 152 0.57 -8.66 11.96
CA SER A 152 0.73 -9.63 13.07
C SER A 152 1.94 -9.36 13.95
N LYS A 153 1.94 -9.99 15.14
CA LYS A 153 3.06 -10.10 16.08
C LYS A 153 3.74 -8.75 16.34
N ARG A 154 4.96 -8.57 15.82
CA ARG A 154 5.84 -7.40 16.06
C ARG A 154 5.38 -6.13 15.34
N ARG A 155 4.49 -6.25 14.36
CA ARG A 155 3.99 -5.11 13.57
C ARG A 155 2.55 -4.75 13.89
N ARG A 156 1.92 -5.44 14.85
CA ARG A 156 0.60 -5.05 15.37
C ARG A 156 0.61 -3.64 15.94
N LYS A 157 -0.59 -3.11 16.20
CA LYS A 157 -0.77 -1.77 16.74
C LYS A 157 0.04 -1.60 18.04
N GLY A 158 0.81 -0.51 18.14
CA GLY A 158 1.61 -0.19 19.34
C GLY A 158 2.92 -0.97 19.51
N HIS A 159 3.25 -1.94 18.64
CA HIS A 159 4.49 -2.70 18.77
C HIS A 159 5.73 -1.99 18.21
N THR A 160 6.92 -2.48 18.57
CA THR A 160 8.23 -1.91 18.22
C THR A 160 8.50 -1.84 16.72
N ASP A 161 8.00 -2.78 15.92
CA ASP A 161 8.17 -2.78 14.46
C ASP A 161 6.98 -2.16 13.72
N ALA A 162 6.03 -1.51 14.40
CA ALA A 162 4.84 -0.90 13.75
C ALA A 162 5.24 0.09 12.65
N ALA A 163 6.28 0.90 12.88
CA ALA A 163 6.81 1.85 11.91
C ALA A 163 7.30 1.22 10.58
N LYS A 164 7.54 -0.10 10.55
CA LYS A 164 7.95 -0.84 9.35
C LYS A 164 6.75 -1.31 8.51
N ARG A 165 5.51 -1.03 8.93
CA ARG A 165 4.31 -1.43 8.18
C ARG A 165 4.16 -0.66 6.88
N PHE A 166 3.65 -1.38 5.89
CA PHE A 166 3.23 -0.82 4.61
C PHE A 166 2.01 -1.56 4.07
N CYS A 167 1.14 -0.85 3.36
CA CYS A 167 -0.03 -1.43 2.69
C CYS A 167 0.36 -2.15 1.40
N LYS A 168 -0.60 -2.87 0.81
CA LYS A 168 -0.39 -3.64 -0.43
C LYS A 168 0.13 -2.82 -1.59
N ASP A 169 -0.41 -1.63 -1.80
CA ASP A 169 0.01 -0.77 -2.90
C ASP A 169 1.46 -0.32 -2.73
N CYS A 170 1.84 0.07 -1.52
CA CYS A 170 3.22 0.47 -1.20
C CYS A 170 4.19 -0.72 -1.27
N GLY A 171 3.72 -1.92 -0.90
CA GLY A 171 4.48 -3.15 -1.05
C GLY A 171 4.81 -3.44 -2.51
N MET A 172 3.80 -3.34 -3.39
CA MET A 172 3.96 -3.53 -4.84
C MET A 172 4.80 -2.44 -5.49
N LYS A 173 4.41 -1.17 -5.34
CA LYS A 173 5.10 -0.02 -5.97
C LYS A 173 6.55 0.11 -5.49
N GLY A 174 6.81 -0.22 -4.23
CA GLY A 174 8.15 -0.19 -3.65
C GLY A 174 8.99 -1.44 -3.89
N ASN A 175 8.49 -2.42 -4.66
CA ASN A 175 9.14 -3.73 -4.85
C ASN A 175 9.60 -4.36 -3.53
N ARG A 176 8.78 -4.22 -2.46
CA ARG A 176 9.09 -4.76 -1.13
C ARG A 176 8.81 -6.27 -1.03
N TRP A 177 8.03 -6.79 -1.99
CA TRP A 177 7.76 -8.21 -2.14
C TRP A 177 8.43 -8.73 -3.40
N GLU A 178 8.95 -9.94 -3.30
CA GLU A 178 9.52 -10.62 -4.45
C GLU A 178 8.42 -11.15 -5.38
N LEU A 179 8.70 -11.15 -6.68
CA LEU A 179 7.80 -11.72 -7.65
C LEU A 179 7.74 -13.25 -7.47
N GLY A 180 6.52 -13.75 -7.40
CA GLY A 180 6.18 -15.14 -7.14
C GLY A 180 5.95 -15.46 -5.66
N THR A 181 6.13 -14.49 -4.76
CA THR A 181 5.82 -14.69 -3.35
C THR A 181 4.33 -14.90 -3.14
N LEU A 182 3.98 -15.90 -2.33
CA LEU A 182 2.66 -16.06 -1.75
C LEU A 182 2.55 -15.21 -0.49
N LEU A 183 1.52 -14.38 -0.45
CA LEU A 183 1.21 -13.51 0.66
C LEU A 183 -0.14 -13.91 1.25
N SER A 184 -0.22 -13.90 2.57
CA SER A 184 -1.49 -14.05 3.28
C SER A 184 -2.07 -12.67 3.56
N PHE A 185 -3.35 -12.50 3.28
CA PHE A 185 -4.17 -11.36 3.68
C PHE A 185 -5.37 -11.87 4.47
N PRO A 186 -6.07 -11.00 5.21
CA PRO A 186 -7.32 -11.36 5.87
C PRO A 186 -8.35 -11.90 4.87
N THR A 187 -8.38 -11.35 3.66
CA THR A 187 -9.27 -11.80 2.57
C THR A 187 -8.82 -13.08 1.86
N GLY A 188 -7.77 -13.75 2.36
CA GLY A 188 -7.25 -15.01 1.82
C GLY A 188 -5.82 -14.91 1.25
N ARG A 189 -5.39 -16.00 0.62
CA ARG A 189 -4.04 -16.11 0.03
C ARG A 189 -4.00 -15.48 -1.35
N VAL A 190 -2.94 -14.72 -1.63
CA VAL A 190 -2.67 -14.10 -2.93
C VAL A 190 -1.25 -14.40 -3.39
N VAL A 191 -1.04 -14.45 -4.70
CA VAL A 191 0.29 -14.56 -5.31
C VAL A 191 0.65 -13.24 -5.97
N TYR A 192 1.86 -12.74 -5.74
CA TYR A 192 2.40 -11.63 -6.52
C TYR A 192 2.98 -12.17 -7.82
N CYS A 193 2.20 -12.17 -8.90
CA CYS A 193 2.54 -12.95 -10.10
C CYS A 193 3.77 -12.42 -10.84
N ARG A 194 4.73 -13.30 -11.15
CA ARG A 194 5.93 -13.00 -11.97
C ARG A 194 5.62 -12.44 -13.35
N GLN A 195 4.54 -12.90 -13.98
CA GLN A 195 4.21 -12.55 -15.36
C GLN A 195 3.43 -11.23 -15.47
N CYS A 196 2.28 -11.11 -14.80
CA CYS A 196 1.46 -9.90 -14.91
C CYS A 196 1.80 -8.82 -13.88
N ARG A 197 2.66 -9.11 -12.89
CA ARG A 197 3.03 -8.20 -11.80
C ARG A 197 1.81 -7.65 -11.05
N GLN A 198 0.80 -8.50 -10.86
CA GLN A 198 -0.40 -8.19 -10.09
C GLN A 198 -0.51 -9.13 -8.89
N LEU A 199 -1.14 -8.65 -7.81
CA LEU A 199 -1.58 -9.50 -6.71
C LEU A 199 -2.91 -10.15 -7.07
N ILE A 200 -2.89 -11.48 -7.23
CA ILE A 200 -4.08 -12.24 -7.62
C ILE A 200 -4.42 -13.24 -6.52
N ARG A 201 -5.70 -13.31 -6.14
CA ARG A 201 -6.20 -14.33 -5.21
C ARG A 201 -5.91 -15.73 -5.74
N CYS A 202 -5.45 -16.59 -4.86
CA CYS A 202 -4.99 -17.93 -5.22
C CYS A 202 -5.58 -18.97 -4.25
N PRO A 203 -6.75 -19.56 -4.59
CA PRO A 203 -7.41 -20.53 -3.72
C PRO A 203 -6.61 -21.83 -3.57
N ASN A 204 -5.90 -22.27 -4.61
CA ASN A 204 -4.97 -23.39 -4.55
C ASN A 204 -3.52 -22.86 -4.61
N PRO A 205 -2.78 -22.83 -3.47
CA PRO A 205 -1.47 -22.20 -3.39
C PRO A 205 -0.31 -23.06 -3.91
N GLU A 206 -0.48 -24.36 -4.14
CA GLU A 206 0.66 -25.26 -4.39
C GLU A 206 1.40 -24.93 -5.68
N TRP A 207 0.68 -24.86 -6.80
CA TRP A 207 1.29 -24.50 -8.09
C TRP A 207 1.74 -23.05 -8.12
N ALA A 208 1.05 -22.14 -7.42
CA ALA A 208 1.46 -20.75 -7.33
C ALA A 208 2.75 -20.58 -6.51
N LYS A 209 2.96 -21.41 -5.48
CA LYS A 209 4.22 -21.47 -4.72
C LYS A 209 5.38 -21.96 -5.59
N LEU A 210 5.12 -22.97 -6.43
CA LEU A 210 6.12 -23.57 -7.30
C LEU A 210 6.53 -22.62 -8.44
N LEU A 211 5.54 -22.06 -9.13
CA LEU A 211 5.76 -21.29 -10.36
C LEU A 211 5.85 -19.78 -10.13
N GLY A 212 5.35 -19.28 -8.99
CA GLY A 212 5.26 -17.85 -8.74
C GLY A 212 4.31 -17.12 -9.70
N MET A 213 3.33 -17.82 -10.26
CA MET A 213 2.40 -17.29 -11.26
C MET A 213 0.96 -17.30 -10.76
N CYS A 214 0.10 -16.46 -11.34
CA CYS A 214 -1.34 -16.57 -11.17
C CYS A 214 -1.94 -17.56 -12.20
N ARG A 215 -3.18 -17.99 -11.97
CA ARG A 215 -3.82 -19.07 -12.74
C ARG A 215 -3.94 -18.68 -14.22
N SER A 216 -4.37 -17.45 -14.47
CA SER A 216 -4.53 -16.93 -15.83
C SER A 216 -3.21 -16.85 -16.58
N CYS A 217 -2.13 -16.43 -15.93
CA CYS A 217 -0.80 -16.42 -16.56
C CYS A 217 -0.29 -17.83 -16.82
N ARG A 218 -0.48 -18.76 -15.87
CA ARG A 218 -0.09 -20.16 -16.04
C ARG A 218 -0.76 -20.79 -17.26
N LEU A 219 -2.09 -20.67 -17.37
CA LEU A 219 -2.85 -21.23 -18.48
C LEU A 219 -2.44 -20.61 -19.83
N ARG A 220 -2.14 -19.31 -19.87
CA ARG A 220 -1.62 -18.66 -21.09
C ARG A 220 -0.24 -19.19 -21.49
N SER A 221 0.64 -19.46 -20.52
CA SER A 221 1.94 -20.07 -20.80
C SER A 221 1.78 -21.52 -21.30
N GLU A 222 0.86 -22.30 -20.74
CA GLU A 222 0.58 -23.66 -21.22
C GLU A 222 0.01 -23.65 -22.66
N ALA A 223 -0.97 -22.77 -22.94
CA ALA A 223 -1.59 -22.67 -24.25
C ALA A 223 -0.67 -22.11 -25.35
N GLY A 224 0.24 -21.19 -24.98
CA GLY A 224 1.19 -20.59 -25.91
C GLY A 224 2.37 -21.50 -26.27
N GLY A 225 2.37 -22.77 -25.84
CA GLY A 225 3.48 -23.68 -26.04
C GLY A 225 4.78 -23.10 -25.47
N TRP A 226 4.70 -22.38 -24.35
CA TRP A 226 5.84 -21.71 -23.72
C TRP A 226 6.83 -22.78 -23.28
N LYS A 227 7.76 -23.12 -24.19
CA LYS A 227 8.87 -24.01 -23.92
C LYS A 227 9.79 -23.25 -22.98
N HIS A 228 9.68 -23.52 -21.68
CA HIS A 228 10.77 -23.23 -20.75
C HIS A 228 12.03 -23.81 -21.38
N ASN A 229 13.00 -22.95 -21.74
CA ASN A 229 14.26 -23.29 -22.42
C ASN A 229 14.82 -24.66 -21.97
N GLY A 230 14.43 -25.74 -22.63
CA GLY A 230 14.96 -27.09 -22.45
C GLY A 230 14.53 -27.91 -21.22
N ILE A 231 13.54 -27.52 -20.42
CA ILE A 231 13.08 -28.36 -19.30
C ILE A 231 11.72 -28.96 -19.63
N SER A 232 11.73 -30.07 -20.37
CA SER A 232 10.58 -30.97 -20.41
C SER A 232 10.47 -31.65 -19.05
N TYR A 233 9.31 -31.53 -18.40
CA TYR A 233 8.93 -32.40 -17.29
C TYR A 233 8.68 -33.80 -17.89
N GLY A 234 9.77 -34.51 -18.20
CA GLY A 234 9.73 -35.96 -18.29
C GLY A 234 9.44 -36.53 -16.90
N ASP A 235 8.89 -37.73 -16.86
CA ASP A 235 8.25 -38.44 -15.74
C ASP A 235 9.15 -38.77 -14.51
N GLY A 236 10.15 -37.93 -14.22
CA GLY A 236 11.01 -37.96 -13.04
C GLY A 236 11.00 -36.60 -12.34
N ALA A 237 9.91 -36.30 -11.62
CA ALA A 237 9.47 -34.95 -11.31
C ALA A 237 10.12 -34.24 -10.09
N ASP A 238 11.10 -34.83 -9.40
CA ASP A 238 11.51 -34.27 -8.10
C ASP A 238 12.78 -33.39 -8.11
N HIS A 239 13.59 -33.39 -9.18
CA HIS A 239 14.93 -32.78 -9.10
C HIS A 239 15.19 -31.57 -10.03
N VAL A 240 14.33 -31.31 -11.02
CA VAL A 240 14.63 -30.30 -12.08
C VAL A 240 14.02 -28.92 -11.79
N SER A 241 13.00 -28.85 -10.92
CA SER A 241 12.35 -27.59 -10.51
C SER A 241 13.31 -26.56 -9.88
N TYR A 242 14.34 -27.04 -9.16
CA TYR A 242 15.24 -26.16 -8.42
C TYR A 242 16.14 -25.29 -9.32
N ARG A 243 16.68 -25.81 -10.42
CA ARG A 243 17.65 -25.07 -11.25
C ARG A 243 17.02 -23.96 -12.11
N ALA A 244 15.79 -24.15 -12.59
CA ALA A 244 15.08 -23.12 -13.35
C ALA A 244 14.69 -21.94 -12.45
N LYS A 245 14.27 -22.23 -11.22
CA LYS A 245 14.03 -21.24 -10.18
C LYS A 245 15.31 -20.47 -9.86
N GLU A 246 16.43 -21.17 -9.70
CA GLU A 246 17.74 -20.58 -9.41
C GLU A 246 18.27 -19.66 -10.53
N ALA A 247 17.98 -19.94 -11.80
CA ALA A 247 18.37 -19.09 -12.92
C ALA A 247 17.51 -17.80 -13.01
N LEU A 248 16.20 -17.92 -12.79
CA LEU A 248 15.28 -16.77 -12.73
C LEU A 248 15.55 -15.91 -11.50
N ASP A 249 15.83 -16.53 -10.35
CA ASP A 249 16.18 -15.83 -9.12
C ASP A 249 17.53 -15.10 -9.32
N ARG A 250 18.56 -15.72 -9.94
CA ARG A 250 19.84 -15.05 -10.28
C ARG A 250 19.69 -13.86 -11.22
N ALA A 251 18.88 -13.96 -12.27
CA ALA A 251 18.65 -12.84 -13.19
C ALA A 251 17.90 -11.69 -12.51
N SER A 252 16.94 -12.02 -11.63
CA SER A 252 16.26 -11.02 -10.82
C SER A 252 17.15 -10.44 -9.73
N ASP A 253 18.13 -11.19 -9.22
CA ASP A 253 19.06 -10.74 -8.16
C ASP A 253 20.04 -9.69 -8.65
N ILE A 254 20.49 -9.74 -9.91
CA ILE A 254 21.42 -8.74 -10.46
C ILE A 254 20.74 -7.35 -10.55
N GLY A 255 19.49 -7.29 -10.99
CA GLY A 255 18.72 -6.04 -10.99
C GLY A 255 18.35 -5.58 -9.57
N ARG A 256 18.02 -6.53 -8.68
CA ARG A 256 17.67 -6.26 -7.28
C ARG A 256 18.84 -5.81 -6.43
N LEU A 257 20.06 -6.31 -6.63
CA LEU A 257 21.23 -5.91 -5.83
C LEU A 257 21.59 -4.44 -6.00
N ARG A 258 21.35 -3.87 -7.20
CA ARG A 258 21.59 -2.45 -7.46
C ARG A 258 20.58 -1.56 -6.73
N GLU A 259 19.28 -1.83 -6.88
CA GLU A 259 18.23 -1.08 -6.19
C GLU A 259 18.20 -1.34 -4.67
N ALA A 260 18.49 -2.57 -4.23
CA ALA A 260 18.54 -2.93 -2.82
C ALA A 260 19.75 -2.30 -2.12
N ARG A 261 20.88 -2.09 -2.81
CA ARG A 261 22.01 -1.34 -2.24
C ARG A 261 21.62 0.10 -1.96
N GLU A 262 20.91 0.76 -2.87
CA GLU A 262 20.42 2.13 -2.68
C GLU A 262 19.36 2.21 -1.58
N ARG A 263 18.38 1.28 -1.55
CA ARG A 263 17.35 1.25 -0.50
C ARG A 263 17.86 0.78 0.87
N LYS A 264 18.87 -0.09 0.92
CA LYS A 264 19.51 -0.53 2.17
C LYS A 264 20.29 0.62 2.80
N LEU A 265 20.86 1.53 2.01
CA LEU A 265 21.44 2.77 2.54
C LEU A 265 20.37 3.66 3.17
N ASP A 266 19.23 3.85 2.50
CA ASP A 266 18.09 4.60 3.07
C ASP A 266 17.51 3.93 4.33
N TRP A 267 17.45 2.60 4.36
CA TRP A 267 16.92 1.84 5.49
C TRP A 267 17.88 1.76 6.67
N LEU A 268 19.19 1.56 6.43
CA LEU A 268 20.21 1.54 7.50
C LEU A 268 20.36 2.92 8.14
N ASN A 269 20.29 4.00 7.35
CA ASN A 269 20.23 5.37 7.88
C ASN A 269 18.99 5.56 8.78
N TRP A 270 17.88 4.92 8.46
CA TRP A 270 16.67 5.00 9.27
C TRP A 270 16.72 4.15 10.56
N THR A 271 17.22 2.91 10.51
CA THR A 271 17.33 2.07 11.72
C THR A 271 18.45 2.51 12.66
N GLY A 272 19.54 3.06 12.12
CA GLY A 272 20.65 3.57 12.92
C GLY A 272 20.27 4.79 13.78
N SER A 273 19.34 5.62 13.33
CA SER A 273 18.88 6.79 14.09
C SER A 273 17.85 6.49 15.19
N CYS A 274 17.28 5.28 15.23
CA CYS A 274 16.24 4.91 16.21
C CYS A 274 16.76 4.06 17.38
N GLN A 275 18.06 3.77 17.45
CA GLN A 275 18.67 2.93 18.51
C GLN A 275 19.46 3.70 19.58
N LEU A 276 19.43 5.04 19.59
CA LEU A 276 20.18 5.84 20.56
C LEU A 276 19.22 6.55 21.53
N SER A 277 18.89 5.82 22.60
CA SER A 277 18.82 6.31 23.99
C SER A 277 18.57 5.09 24.89
N PRO A 278 19.61 4.51 25.51
CA PRO A 278 19.41 3.78 26.74
C PRO A 278 19.08 4.80 27.84
N GLU A 279 17.95 4.61 28.52
CA GLU A 279 17.71 5.19 29.85
C GLU A 279 18.71 4.61 30.87
#